data_AF-A0A3E0J4D7-F1
#
_entry.id   AF-A0A3E0J4D7-F1
#
_cell.length_a   1.000
_cell.length_b   1.000
_cell.length_c   1.000
_cell.angle_alpha   90.00
_cell.angle_beta   90.00
_cell.angle_gamma   90.00
#
_symmetry.space_group_name_H-M   'P 1'
#
loop_
_entity.id
_entity.type
_entity.pdbx_description
1 polymer ?
#
loop_
_entity_poly.entity_id
_entity_poly.type
_entity_poly.pdbx_seq_one_letter_code
_entity_poly.pdbx_strand_id
1 'polypeptide(L)'
;MEELVDILRDIKMELQEMNRKLDDIDRSIESLKGSGVYDSVSDLYDKLDEIMGRGLYNSITDVNEKLDSISSSLDTIELNTI
;
A
#
# COMPACT_ATOMS: atom_id res chain seq x y z
N MET A 1 1.39 53.56 -9.29
CA MET A 1 1.83 53.23 -7.91
C MET A 1 0.76 52.42 -7.20
N GLU A 2 -0.52 52.80 -7.29
CA GLU A 2 -1.66 51.97 -6.82
C GLU A 2 -1.73 50.59 -7.50
N GLU A 3 -1.62 50.54 -8.83
CA GLU A 3 -1.61 49.28 -9.59
C GLU A 3 -0.50 48.31 -9.14
N LEU A 4 0.69 48.84 -8.81
CA LEU A 4 1.78 48.05 -8.25
C LEU A 4 1.42 47.52 -6.85
N VAL A 5 0.74 48.32 -6.03
CA VAL A 5 0.28 47.90 -4.69
C VAL A 5 -0.77 46.80 -4.80
N ASP A 6 -1.69 46.89 -5.75
CA ASP A 6 -2.73 45.87 -5.96
C ASP A 6 -2.12 44.56 -6.45
N ILE A 7 -1.20 44.61 -7.44
CA ILE A 7 -0.45 43.43 -7.88
C ILE A 7 0.30 42.78 -6.70
N LEU A 8 0.94 43.58 -5.84
CA LEU A 8 1.64 43.05 -4.66
C LEU A 8 0.69 42.44 -3.63
N ARG A 9 -0.55 42.93 -3.50
CA ARG A 9 -1.58 42.34 -2.64
C ARG A 9 -2.04 41.00 -3.19
N ASP A 10 -2.28 40.91 -4.49
CA ASP A 10 -2.68 39.66 -5.15
C ASP A 10 -1.59 38.60 -5.02
N ILE A 11 -0.33 38.96 -5.31
CA ILE A 11 0.82 38.07 -5.10
C ILE A 11 0.89 37.59 -3.65
N LYS A 12 0.67 38.47 -2.68
CA LYS A 12 0.66 38.08 -1.26
C LYS A 12 -0.46 37.09 -0.96
N MET A 13 -1.65 37.27 -1.51
CA MET A 13 -2.77 36.33 -1.32
C MET A 13 -2.46 34.97 -1.91
N GLU A 14 -1.93 34.92 -3.13
CA GLU A 14 -1.51 33.69 -3.79
C GLU A 14 -0.41 32.95 -2.99
N LEU A 15 0.58 33.68 -2.47
CA LEU A 15 1.61 33.12 -1.60
C LEU A 15 1.04 32.53 -0.31
N GLN A 16 0.06 33.21 0.30
CA GLN A 16 -0.62 32.70 1.50
C GLN A 16 -1.44 31.44 1.20
N GLU A 17 -2.10 31.38 0.05
CA GLU A 17 -2.84 30.20 -0.36
C GLU A 17 -1.91 29.02 -0.66
N MET A 18 -0.80 29.25 -1.36
CA MET A 18 0.21 28.22 -1.58
C MET A 18 0.77 27.66 -0.27
N ASN A 19 1.06 28.52 0.72
CA ASN A 19 1.51 28.06 2.02
C ASN A 19 0.49 27.14 2.71
N ARG A 20 -0.81 27.47 2.64
CA ARG A 20 -1.86 26.60 3.20
C ARG A 20 -1.91 25.25 2.50
N LYS A 21 -1.80 25.23 1.16
CA LYS A 21 -1.78 23.99 0.38
C LYS A 21 -0.55 23.14 0.73
N LEU A 22 0.61 23.76 0.98
CA LEU A 22 1.81 23.05 1.43
C LEU A 22 1.62 22.43 2.82
N ASP A 23 1.00 23.14 3.77
CA ASP A 23 0.67 22.59 5.10
C ASP A 23 -0.27 21.37 4.99
N ASP A 24 -1.25 21.42 4.08
CA ASP A 24 -2.18 20.30 3.86
C ASP A 24 -1.49 19.08 3.21
N ILE A 25 -0.53 19.32 2.31
CA ILE A 25 0.31 18.25 1.74
C ILE A 25 1.18 17.62 2.83
N ASP A 26 1.80 18.42 3.68
CA ASP A 26 2.65 17.93 4.77
C ASP A 26 1.87 17.02 5.73
N ARG A 27 0.66 17.44 6.15
CA ARG A 27 -0.24 16.61 6.95
C ARG A 27 -0.64 15.31 6.25
N SER A 28 -0.89 15.39 4.94
CA SER A 28 -1.25 14.21 4.15
C SER A 28 -0.09 13.22 4.07
N ILE A 29 1.14 13.71 3.88
CA ILE A 29 2.36 12.89 3.91
C ILE A 29 2.57 12.25 5.27
N GLU A 30 2.40 12.99 6.36
CA GLU A 30 2.50 12.44 7.72
C GLU A 30 1.47 11.33 7.95
N SER A 31 0.25 11.46 7.41
CA SER A 31 -0.76 10.40 7.50
C SER A 31 -0.48 9.16 6.63
N LEU A 32 0.40 9.27 5.64
CA LEU A 32 0.85 8.14 4.82
C LEU A 32 2.00 7.38 5.47
N LYS A 33 2.69 8.00 6.44
CA LYS A 33 3.66 7.28 7.26
C LYS A 33 2.90 6.28 8.13
N GLY A 34 3.38 5.04 8.12
CA GLY A 34 2.86 4.00 8.99
C GLY A 34 3.26 4.25 10.45
N SER A 35 3.06 3.24 11.30
CA SER A 35 3.43 3.34 12.72
C SER A 35 4.18 2.10 13.17
N GLY A 36 5.10 2.27 14.13
CA GLY A 36 5.86 1.17 14.70
C GLY A 36 6.94 0.64 13.75
N VAL A 37 6.92 -0.66 13.47
CA VAL A 37 7.98 -1.36 12.69
C VAL A 37 7.75 -1.23 11.17
N TYR A 38 6.54 -0.85 10.76
CA TYR A 38 6.15 -0.67 9.35
C TYR A 38 5.71 0.77 9.16
N ASP A 39 6.67 1.67 8.99
CA ASP A 39 6.45 3.12 8.91
C ASP A 39 6.51 3.65 7.49
N SER A 40 6.84 2.80 6.51
CA SER A 40 6.92 3.14 5.11
C SER A 40 6.14 2.19 4.19
N VAL A 41 5.81 2.68 3.00
CA VAL A 41 5.26 1.87 1.90
C VAL A 41 6.27 0.80 1.47
N SER A 42 7.57 1.06 1.59
CA SER A 42 8.61 0.06 1.28
C SER A 42 8.50 -1.16 2.19
N ASP A 43 8.22 -0.95 3.48
CA ASP A 43 8.08 -2.06 4.42
C ASP A 43 6.85 -2.92 4.10
N LEU A 44 5.78 -2.30 3.60
CA LEU A 44 4.62 -3.04 3.09
C LEU A 44 4.96 -3.88 1.86
N TYR A 45 5.78 -3.35 0.95
CA TYR A 45 6.27 -4.12 -0.20
C TYR A 45 7.10 -5.32 0.24
N ASP A 46 8.02 -5.15 1.19
CA ASP A 46 8.83 -6.25 1.73
C ASP A 46 7.95 -7.33 2.37
N LYS A 47 6.90 -6.94 3.10
CA LYS A 47 5.94 -7.90 3.67
C LYS A 47 5.05 -8.58 2.64
N LEU A 48 4.66 -7.89 1.59
CA LEU A 48 3.94 -8.50 0.48
C LEU A 48 4.81 -9.53 -0.24
N ASP A 49 6.10 -9.24 -0.43
CA ASP A 49 7.07 -10.18 -1.00
C ASP A 49 7.28 -11.43 -0.13
N GLU A 50 7.25 -11.29 1.20
CA GLU A 50 7.26 -12.43 2.12
C GLU A 50 5.99 -13.30 1.98
N ILE A 51 4.81 -12.68 1.81
CA ILE A 51 3.52 -13.37 1.74
C ILE A 51 3.28 -14.03 0.38
N MET A 52 3.73 -13.41 -0.72
CA MET A 52 3.57 -13.98 -2.07
C MET A 52 4.34 -15.29 -2.23
N GLY A 53 5.29 -15.66 -1.36
CA GLY A 53 6.02 -16.91 -1.56
C GLY A 53 6.94 -16.86 -2.80
N ARG A 54 7.64 -17.96 -3.09
CA ARG A 54 8.68 -18.01 -4.14
C ARG A 54 8.64 -19.31 -4.91
N GLY A 55 8.91 -19.24 -6.22
CA GLY A 55 9.03 -20.42 -7.08
C GLY A 55 7.68 -20.97 -7.54
N LEU A 56 7.45 -22.27 -7.34
CA LEU A 56 6.25 -22.98 -7.80
C LEU A 56 4.97 -22.63 -7.02
N TYR A 57 5.12 -22.12 -5.80
CA TYR A 57 4.03 -21.65 -4.96
C TYR A 57 4.28 -20.16 -4.68
N ASN A 58 3.80 -19.33 -5.60
CA ASN A 58 3.94 -17.88 -5.60
C ASN A 58 2.64 -17.15 -5.20
N SER A 59 1.71 -17.89 -4.62
CA SER A 59 0.55 -17.33 -3.95
C SER A 59 -0.02 -18.29 -2.90
N ILE A 60 -0.80 -17.75 -1.97
CA ILE A 60 -1.63 -18.55 -1.06
C ILE A 60 -2.64 -19.41 -1.84
N THR A 61 -3.10 -18.93 -3.00
CA THR A 61 -4.01 -19.68 -3.87
C THR A 61 -3.36 -20.98 -4.35
N ASP A 62 -2.10 -20.94 -4.77
CA ASP A 62 -1.39 -22.14 -5.25
C ASP A 62 -1.27 -23.20 -4.13
N VAL A 63 -1.04 -22.75 -2.89
CA VAL A 63 -0.98 -23.63 -1.73
C VAL A 63 -2.35 -24.26 -1.47
N ASN A 64 -3.43 -23.47 -1.52
CA ASN A 64 -4.79 -23.98 -1.36
C ASN A 64 -5.16 -25.01 -2.45
N GLU A 65 -4.88 -24.72 -3.72
CA GLU A 65 -5.12 -25.66 -4.82
C GLU A 65 -4.34 -26.97 -4.61
N LYS A 66 -3.11 -26.87 -4.10
CA LYS A 66 -2.31 -28.05 -3.80
C LYS A 66 -2.90 -28.87 -2.65
N LEU A 67 -3.39 -28.22 -1.61
CA LEU A 67 -4.04 -28.86 -0.47
C LEU A 67 -5.34 -29.56 -0.91
N ASP A 68 -6.15 -28.92 -1.75
CA ASP A 68 -7.38 -29.51 -2.31
C ASP A 68 -7.10 -30.76 -3.14
N SER A 69 -6.03 -30.70 -3.96
CA SER A 69 -5.57 -31.85 -4.75
C SER A 69 -5.11 -33.02 -3.86
N ILE A 70 -4.40 -32.73 -2.76
CA ILE A 70 -3.97 -33.74 -1.79
C ILE A 70 -5.19 -34.36 -1.09
N SER A 71 -6.14 -33.53 -0.64
CA SER A 71 -7.38 -34.00 0.00
C SER A 71 -8.14 -34.97 -0.91
N SER A 72 -8.36 -34.58 -2.17
CA SER A 72 -9.05 -35.43 -3.15
C SER A 72 -8.34 -36.77 -3.40
N SER A 73 -7.00 -36.75 -3.37
CA SER A 73 -6.19 -37.96 -3.54
C SER A 73 -6.30 -38.89 -2.34
N LEU A 74 -6.34 -38.34 -1.12
CA LEU A 74 -6.53 -39.10 0.12
C LEU A 74 -7.90 -39.77 0.15
N ASP A 75 -8.97 -39.03 -0.20
CA ASP A 75 -10.32 -39.58 -0.28
C ASP A 75 -10.39 -40.76 -1.26
N THR A 76 -9.70 -40.65 -2.40
CA THR A 76 -9.61 -41.73 -3.39
C THR A 76 -8.88 -42.96 -2.86
N ILE A 77 -7.82 -42.78 -2.08
CA ILE A 77 -7.08 -43.91 -1.46
C ILE A 77 -7.96 -44.59 -0.41
N GLU A 78 -8.64 -43.82 0.44
CA GLU A 78 -9.53 -44.36 1.47
C GLU A 78 -10.63 -45.24 0.85
N LEU A 79 -11.22 -44.80 -0.26
CA LEU A 79 -12.22 -45.58 -1.01
C LEU A 79 -11.67 -46.87 -1.64
N ASN A 80 -10.39 -46.93 -1.99
CA ASN A 80 -9.77 -48.10 -2.60
C ASN A 80 -9.21 -49.11 -1.59
N THR A 81 -9.21 -48.78 -0.29
CA THR A 81 -8.66 -49.61 0.78
C THR A 81 -9.74 -50.26 1.66
N ILE A 82 -11.03 -50.00 1.36
CA ILE A 82 -12.24 -50.58 1.97
C ILE A 82 -12.85 -51.58 0.98
#